data_AF-A0A2A2R4W1-F1
#
_entry.id   AF-A0A2A2R4W1-F1
#
_cell.length_a   1.000
_cell.length_b   1.000
_cell.length_c   1.000
_cell.angle_alpha   90.00
_cell.angle_beta   90.00
_cell.angle_gamma   90.00
#
_symmetry.space_group_name_H-M   'P 1'
#
loop_
_entity.id
_entity.type
_entity.pdbx_description
1 polymer ?
#
loop_
_entity_poly.entity_id
_entity_poly.type
_entity_poly.pdbx_seq_one_letter_code
_entity_poly.pdbx_strand_id
1 'polypeptide(L)'
;MVLITADLLEEKKRMRQPKREQLRVRLTQDVRLALEEYAKGRGQNATISSVLREFIQWLIDPNGFTQPKLVTREAAEALKALAKAWGRTEEQTLDQCILGIRDLVEAKRTTMPLIVREIKLRRSYTSGAPIEEPEK
;
A
#
# COMPACT_ATOMS: atom_id res chain seq x y z
N MET A 1 -46.13 -37.53 7.64
CA MET A 1 -46.69 -36.30 7.04
C MET A 1 -45.78 -35.15 7.43
N VAL A 2 -45.26 -34.45 6.44
CA VAL A 2 -44.07 -33.59 6.52
C VAL A 2 -44.42 -32.23 7.13
N LEU A 3 -43.70 -31.82 8.17
CA LEU A 3 -43.72 -30.47 8.74
C LEU A 3 -42.79 -29.58 7.91
N ILE A 4 -43.35 -28.76 7.03
CA ILE A 4 -42.65 -27.65 6.38
C ILE A 4 -43.52 -26.40 6.55
N THR A 5 -42.96 -25.43 7.28
CA THR A 5 -42.96 -23.96 7.07
C THR A 5 -43.10 -23.21 8.39
N ALA A 6 -41.98 -23.07 9.10
CA ALA A 6 -41.75 -21.98 10.05
C ALA A 6 -40.49 -21.15 9.67
N ASP A 7 -40.05 -21.22 8.42
CA ASP A 7 -38.91 -20.46 7.87
C ASP A 7 -39.31 -19.12 7.22
N LEU A 8 -40.52 -18.62 7.48
CA LEU A 8 -41.08 -17.47 6.72
C LEU A 8 -41.30 -16.19 7.52
N LEU A 9 -40.72 -16.05 8.72
CA LEU A 9 -40.95 -14.85 9.54
C LEU A 9 -39.73 -14.24 10.26
N GLU A 10 -38.51 -14.69 10.01
CA GLU A 10 -37.30 -13.97 10.47
C GLU A 10 -36.60 -13.15 9.38
N GLU A 11 -37.26 -12.95 8.23
CA GLU A 11 -36.75 -12.13 7.12
C GLU A 11 -37.11 -10.63 7.23
N LYS A 12 -37.49 -10.14 8.41
CA LYS A 12 -37.85 -8.72 8.62
C LYS A 12 -37.28 -8.14 9.90
N LYS A 13 -35.97 -7.86 9.88
CA LYS A 13 -35.34 -6.56 10.19
C LYS A 13 -33.84 -6.76 10.37
N ARG A 14 -33.10 -6.79 9.26
CA ARG A 14 -31.78 -6.15 9.27
C ARG A 14 -32.04 -4.69 9.61
N MET A 15 -31.98 -4.35 10.90
CA MET A 15 -31.99 -2.99 11.38
C MET A 15 -30.79 -2.30 10.71
N ARG A 16 -31.05 -1.65 9.57
CA ARG A 16 -30.17 -0.64 9.01
C ARG A 16 -30.06 0.40 10.11
N GLN A 17 -28.96 0.34 10.87
CA GLN A 17 -28.65 1.37 11.84
C GLN A 17 -28.84 2.72 11.14
N PRO A 18 -29.70 3.60 11.65
CA PRO A 18 -29.88 4.90 11.03
C PRO A 18 -28.50 5.57 11.02
N LYS A 19 -28.03 6.03 9.85
CA LYS A 19 -26.80 6.83 9.70
C LYS A 19 -26.98 8.15 10.47
N ARG A 20 -26.81 8.13 11.80
CA ARG A 20 -27.17 9.25 12.68
C ARG A 20 -26.06 10.29 12.80
N GLU A 21 -24.86 10.00 12.29
CA GLU A 21 -23.71 10.89 12.47
C GLU A 21 -23.08 11.19 11.10
N GLN A 22 -23.26 12.42 10.64
CA GLN A 22 -22.59 12.94 9.46
C GLN A 22 -21.38 13.76 9.92
N LEU A 23 -20.18 13.26 9.66
CA LEU A 23 -18.96 14.04 9.87
C LEU A 23 -18.78 15.04 8.72
N ARG A 24 -18.79 16.34 9.03
CA ARG A 24 -18.46 17.39 8.07
C ARG A 24 -16.96 17.63 8.07
N VAL A 25 -16.29 17.22 7.01
CA VAL A 25 -14.84 17.39 6.84
C VAL A 25 -14.58 18.54 5.86
N ARG A 26 -13.76 19.51 6.25
CA ARG A 26 -13.27 20.55 5.34
C ARG A 26 -11.98 20.06 4.71
N LEU A 27 -11.97 19.98 3.38
CA LEU A 27 -10.80 19.58 2.59
C LEU A 27 -10.38 20.77 1.73
N THR A 28 -9.07 20.97 1.58
CA THR A 28 -8.54 21.85 0.54
C THR A 28 -8.77 21.21 -0.83
N GLN A 29 -8.74 22.02 -1.89
CA GLN A 29 -8.98 21.55 -3.26
C GLN A 29 -7.98 20.47 -3.67
N ASP A 30 -6.70 20.65 -3.35
CA ASP A 30 -5.64 19.70 -3.66
C ASP A 30 -5.86 18.33 -2.98
N VAL A 31 -6.24 18.35 -1.69
CA VAL A 31 -6.52 17.12 -0.93
C VAL A 31 -7.74 16.41 -1.48
N ARG A 32 -8.76 17.16 -1.90
CA ARG A 32 -9.94 16.57 -2.54
C ARG A 32 -9.58 15.88 -3.86
N LEU A 33 -8.80 16.53 -4.71
CA LEU A 33 -8.35 15.96 -5.98
C LEU A 33 -7.53 14.68 -5.77
N ALA A 34 -6.60 14.70 -4.82
CA ALA A 34 -5.80 13.53 -4.46
C ALA A 34 -6.68 12.35 -3.97
N LEU A 35 -7.68 12.62 -3.14
CA LEU A 35 -8.62 11.60 -2.67
C LEU A 35 -9.52 11.06 -3.78
N GLU A 36 -9.90 11.89 -4.75
CA GLU A 36 -10.67 11.48 -5.92
C GLU A 36 -9.84 10.58 -6.85
N GLU A 37 -8.57 10.92 -7.09
CA GLU A 37 -7.64 10.06 -7.83
C GLU A 37 -7.41 8.73 -7.12
N TYR A 38 -7.19 8.76 -5.81
CA TYR A 38 -7.00 7.57 -4.99
C TYR A 38 -8.23 6.66 -5.03
N ALA A 39 -9.44 7.23 -4.93
CA ALA A 39 -10.69 6.48 -5.03
C ALA A 39 -10.84 5.83 -6.42
N LYS A 40 -10.54 6.57 -7.50
CA LYS A 40 -10.59 6.03 -8.87
C LYS A 40 -9.63 4.86 -9.08
N GLY A 41 -8.44 4.90 -8.49
CA GLY A 41 -7.44 3.84 -8.59
C GLY A 41 -7.85 2.51 -7.93
N ARG A 42 -8.85 2.52 -7.03
CA ARG A 42 -9.23 1.35 -6.24
C ARG A 42 -10.34 0.47 -6.83
N GLY A 43 -11.02 0.91 -7.89
CA GLY A 43 -12.06 0.14 -8.58
C GLY A 43 -13.49 0.67 -8.44
N GLN A 44 -14.45 -0.06 -9.02
CA GLN A 44 -15.74 0.44 -9.53
C GLN A 44 -16.74 1.07 -8.53
N ASN A 45 -16.49 1.09 -7.23
CA ASN A 45 -17.43 1.70 -6.26
C ASN A 45 -16.77 2.44 -5.09
N ALA A 46 -15.46 2.73 -5.18
CA ALA A 46 -14.78 3.52 -4.17
C ALA A 46 -15.20 4.99 -4.29
N THR A 47 -15.66 5.57 -3.17
CA THR A 47 -16.02 6.99 -3.07
C THR A 47 -15.06 7.70 -2.12
N ILE A 48 -14.97 9.02 -2.21
CA ILE A 48 -14.19 9.83 -1.25
C ILE A 48 -14.59 9.47 0.20
N SER A 49 -15.88 9.27 0.44
CA SER A 49 -16.38 8.92 1.78
C SER A 49 -16.01 7.52 2.25
N SER A 50 -15.83 6.54 1.34
CA SER A 50 -15.34 5.21 1.74
C SER A 50 -13.86 5.26 2.08
N VAL A 51 -13.07 5.98 1.28
CA VAL A 51 -11.65 6.21 1.51
C VAL A 51 -11.41 6.96 2.83
N LEU A 52 -12.15 8.05 3.08
CA LEU A 52 -12.05 8.80 4.35
C LEU A 52 -12.43 7.96 5.56
N ARG A 53 -13.49 7.14 5.46
CA ARG A 53 -13.90 6.27 6.56
C ARG A 53 -12.81 5.28 6.94
N GLU A 54 -12.12 4.73 5.95
CA GLU A 54 -11.02 3.82 6.18
C GLU A 54 -9.80 4.51 6.80
N PHE A 55 -9.40 5.68 6.29
CA PHE A 55 -8.33 6.47 6.91
C PHE A 55 -8.66 6.81 8.38
N ILE A 56 -9.91 7.20 8.66
CA ILE A 56 -10.37 7.47 10.03
C ILE A 56 -10.36 6.17 10.86
N GLN A 57 -10.77 5.05 10.29
CA GLN A 57 -10.75 3.76 10.96
C GLN A 57 -9.32 3.34 11.35
N TRP A 58 -8.33 3.60 10.50
CA TRP A 58 -6.92 3.36 10.79
C TRP A 58 -6.37 4.24 11.92
N LEU A 59 -6.86 5.49 12.03
CA LEU A 59 -6.49 6.37 13.15
C LEU A 59 -7.10 5.90 14.48
N ILE A 60 -8.28 5.28 14.44
CA ILE A 60 -9.00 4.80 15.63
C ILE A 60 -8.48 3.44 16.08
N ASP A 61 -8.18 2.54 15.14
CA ASP A 61 -7.66 1.20 15.40
C ASP A 61 -6.40 0.92 14.57
N PRO A 62 -5.23 1.32 15.08
CA PRO A 62 -3.96 1.12 14.39
C PRO A 62 -3.53 -0.36 14.31
N ASN A 63 -4.12 -1.26 15.10
CA ASN A 63 -3.69 -2.67 15.17
C ASN A 63 -4.62 -3.62 14.39
N GLY A 64 -5.84 -3.20 14.05
CA GLY A 64 -6.83 -4.02 13.35
C GLY A 64 -6.70 -4.07 11.82
N PHE A 65 -5.88 -3.22 11.22
CA PHE A 65 -5.73 -3.12 9.76
C PHE A 65 -4.26 -3.08 9.34
N THR A 66 -3.96 -3.54 8.13
CA THR A 66 -2.68 -3.33 7.46
C THR A 66 -2.43 -1.83 7.38
N GLN A 67 -1.60 -1.29 8.27
CA GLN A 67 -1.35 0.15 8.34
C GLN A 67 -0.80 0.64 6.99
N PRO A 68 -1.32 1.76 6.44
CA PRO A 68 -0.69 2.40 5.31
C PRO A 68 0.72 2.83 5.74
N LYS A 69 1.74 2.39 4.99
CA LYS A 69 3.11 2.85 5.20
C LYS A 69 3.19 4.31 4.77
N LEU A 70 3.22 5.22 5.74
CA LEU A 70 3.36 6.65 5.48
C LEU A 70 4.80 6.95 5.05
N VAL A 71 4.94 7.52 3.86
CA VAL A 71 6.20 8.02 3.32
C VAL A 71 6.05 9.50 2.97
N THR A 72 7.11 10.28 3.12
CA THR A 72 7.11 11.68 2.66
C THR A 72 6.90 11.74 1.15
N ARG A 73 6.42 12.87 0.62
CA ARG A 73 6.20 13.02 -0.83
C ARG A 73 7.47 12.75 -1.62
N GLU A 74 8.60 13.26 -1.15
CA GLU A 74 9.92 13.06 -1.73
C GLU A 74 10.31 11.56 -1.75
N ALA A 75 10.05 10.84 -0.65
CA ALA A 75 10.29 9.40 -0.57
C ALA A 75 9.35 8.61 -1.50
N ALA A 76 8.10 9.04 -1.66
CA ALA A 76 7.15 8.42 -2.60
C ALA A 76 7.59 8.63 -4.06
N GLU A 77 8.04 9.83 -4.42
CA GLU A 77 8.59 10.12 -5.75
C GLU A 77 9.84 9.28 -6.04
N ALA A 78 10.75 9.19 -5.06
CA ALA A 78 11.94 8.34 -5.13
C ALA A 78 11.56 6.85 -5.27
N LEU A 79 10.60 6.36 -4.48
CA LEU A 79 10.13 4.98 -4.53
C LEU A 79 9.54 4.66 -5.90
N LYS A 80 8.75 5.56 -6.48
CA LYS A 80 8.16 5.39 -7.80
C LYS A 80 9.21 5.36 -8.91
N ALA A 81 10.19 6.26 -8.87
CA ALA A 81 11.30 6.26 -9.83
C ALA A 81 12.11 4.96 -9.75
N LEU A 82 12.33 4.47 -8.54
CA LEU A 82 13.13 3.30 -8.23
C LEU A 82 12.38 2.00 -8.58
N ALA A 83 11.07 1.93 -8.31
CA ALA A 83 10.19 0.86 -8.77
C ALA A 83 10.17 0.74 -10.30
N LYS A 84 10.10 1.88 -11.00
CA LYS A 84 10.19 1.94 -12.47
C LYS A 84 11.55 1.43 -12.97
N ALA A 85 12.65 1.85 -12.34
CA ALA A 85 13.99 1.40 -12.71
C ALA A 85 14.17 -0.13 -12.49
N TRP A 86 13.46 -0.70 -11.52
CA TRP A 86 13.55 -2.13 -11.20
C TRP A 86 12.53 -2.99 -11.95
N GLY A 87 11.55 -2.39 -12.61
CA GLY A 87 10.44 -3.10 -13.23
C GLY A 87 9.60 -3.85 -12.21
N ARG A 88 9.41 -3.27 -11.01
CA ARG A 88 8.64 -3.87 -9.90
C ARG A 88 7.54 -2.91 -9.45
N THR A 89 6.62 -3.39 -8.62
CA THR A 89 5.64 -2.51 -7.96
C THR A 89 6.30 -1.73 -6.82
N GLU A 90 5.72 -0.60 -6.45
CA GLU A 90 6.19 0.24 -5.34
C GLU A 90 6.22 -0.53 -4.01
N GLU A 91 5.23 -1.40 -3.78
CA GLU A 91 5.16 -2.28 -2.60
C GLU A 91 6.32 -3.27 -2.54
N GLN A 92 6.56 -4.02 -3.63
CA GLN A 92 7.68 -4.97 -3.71
C GLN A 92 9.04 -4.28 -3.54
N THR A 93 9.16 -3.09 -4.12
CA THR A 93 10.34 -2.25 -4.05
C THR A 93 10.62 -1.82 -2.61
N LEU A 94 9.58 -1.37 -1.90
CA LEU A 94 9.69 -0.95 -0.51
C LEU A 94 10.06 -2.11 0.42
N ASP A 95 9.44 -3.28 0.26
CA ASP A 95 9.74 -4.45 1.07
C ASP A 95 11.18 -4.93 0.88
N GLN A 96 11.67 -4.92 -0.35
CA GLN A 96 13.07 -5.26 -0.64
C GLN A 96 14.07 -4.24 -0.10
N CYS A 97 13.72 -2.95 -0.10
CA CYS A 97 14.53 -1.92 0.56
C CYS A 97 14.63 -2.17 2.07
N ILE A 98 13.52 -2.49 2.73
CA ILE A 98 13.48 -2.79 4.17
C ILE A 98 14.32 -4.04 4.47
N LEU A 99 14.15 -5.12 3.70
CA LEU A 99 14.95 -6.33 3.84
C LEU A 99 16.44 -6.06 3.62
N GLY A 100 16.80 -5.29 2.59
CA GLY A 100 18.19 -4.94 2.32
C GLY A 100 18.84 -4.11 3.44
N ILE A 101 18.11 -3.16 4.03
CA ILE A 101 18.59 -2.40 5.19
C ILE A 101 18.73 -3.32 6.41
N ARG A 102 17.75 -4.20 6.64
CA ARG A 102 17.78 -5.16 7.74
C ARG A 102 18.99 -6.08 7.63
N ASP A 103 19.25 -6.63 6.44
CA ASP A 103 20.41 -7.50 6.19
C ASP A 103 21.73 -6.76 6.46
N LEU A 104 21.84 -5.49 6.08
CA LEU A 104 23.03 -4.67 6.36
C LEU A 104 23.24 -4.45 7.85
N VAL A 105 22.16 -4.21 8.60
CA VAL A 105 22.20 -3.93 10.05
C VAL A 105 22.47 -5.21 10.85
N GLU A 106 21.74 -6.29 10.55
CA GLU A 106 21.79 -7.54 11.32
C GLU A 106 23.05 -8.37 11.01
N ALA A 107 23.48 -8.43 9.74
CA ALA A 107 24.56 -9.34 9.37
C ALA A 107 25.96 -8.83 9.73
N LYS A 108 26.14 -7.55 10.15
CA LYS A 108 27.44 -6.84 10.17
C LYS A 108 28.27 -7.06 8.88
N ARG A 109 27.61 -7.45 7.80
CA ARG A 109 28.27 -7.82 6.55
C ARG A 109 28.32 -6.58 5.67
N THR A 110 29.54 -6.24 5.26
CA THR A 110 29.87 -5.27 4.20
C THR A 110 29.46 -5.76 2.80
N THR A 111 28.57 -6.74 2.69
CA THR A 111 28.09 -7.21 1.38
C THR A 111 26.89 -6.38 0.94
N MET A 112 27.01 -5.79 -0.25
CA MET A 112 26.00 -4.97 -0.89
C MET A 112 24.65 -5.70 -0.97
N PRO A 113 23.51 -5.06 -0.61
CA PRO A 113 22.19 -5.70 -0.65
C PRO A 113 21.89 -6.29 -2.03
N LEU A 114 21.18 -7.42 -2.06
CA LEU A 114 20.86 -8.14 -3.29
C LEU A 114 20.23 -7.23 -4.35
N ILE A 115 19.37 -6.31 -3.92
CA ILE A 115 18.68 -5.41 -4.83
C ILE A 115 19.62 -4.41 -5.50
N VAL A 116 20.63 -3.94 -4.78
CA VAL A 116 21.66 -3.06 -5.34
C VAL A 116 22.54 -3.84 -6.32
N ARG A 117 22.86 -5.09 -5.99
CA ARG A 117 23.63 -5.99 -6.87
C ARG A 117 22.90 -6.26 -8.18
N GLU A 118 21.59 -6.50 -8.14
CA GLU A 118 20.75 -6.71 -9.31
C GLU A 118 20.74 -5.49 -10.24
N ILE A 119 20.64 -4.28 -9.69
CA ILE A 119 20.68 -3.03 -10.49
C ILE A 119 22.02 -2.87 -11.18
N LYS A 120 23.12 -3.08 -10.46
CA LYS A 120 24.47 -2.98 -11.03
C LYS A 120 24.63 -3.95 -12.20
N LEU A 121 24.17 -5.19 -12.03
CA LEU A 121 24.13 -6.20 -13.08
C LEU A 121 23.30 -5.76 -14.29
N ARG A 122 22.07 -5.28 -14.09
CA ARG A 122 21.23 -4.80 -15.20
C ARG A 122 21.89 -3.64 -15.94
N ARG A 123 22.50 -2.70 -15.21
CA ARG A 123 23.22 -1.56 -15.81
C ARG A 123 24.43 -2.02 -16.60
N SER A 124 25.23 -2.96 -16.10
CA SER A 124 26.39 -3.48 -16.85
C SER A 124 25.98 -4.18 -18.15
N TYR A 125 24.86 -4.91 -18.16
CA TYR A 125 24.33 -5.49 -19.40
C TYR A 125 23.83 -4.44 -20.39
N THR A 126 23.23 -3.35 -19.92
CA THR A 126 22.76 -2.27 -20.79
C THR A 126 23.89 -1.38 -21.31
N SER A 127 24.95 -1.16 -20.54
CA SER A 127 26.06 -0.27 -20.89
C SER A 127 27.27 -0.98 -21.52
N GLY A 128 27.26 -2.32 -21.61
CA GLY A 128 28.39 -3.11 -22.11
C GLY A 128 29.65 -3.02 -21.23
N ALA A 129 29.53 -2.50 -20.00
CA ALA A 129 30.65 -2.32 -19.08
C ALA A 129 30.93 -3.62 -18.30
N PRO A 130 32.21 -3.93 -17.97
CA PRO A 130 32.55 -5.13 -17.21
C PRO A 130 31.91 -5.10 -15.81
N ILE A 131 31.47 -6.26 -15.31
CA ILE A 131 31.04 -6.41 -13.93
C ILE A 131 32.30 -6.48 -13.07
N GLU A 132 32.60 -5.41 -12.31
CA GLU A 132 33.63 -5.48 -11.27
C GLU A 132 33.16 -6.46 -10.19
N GLU A 133 33.84 -7.61 -10.13
CA GLU A 133 33.65 -8.58 -9.07
C GLU A 133 34.06 -7.95 -7.73
N PRO A 134 33.30 -8.18 -6.64
CA PRO A 134 33.74 -7.73 -5.33
C PRO A 134 35.03 -8.47 -4.96
N GLU A 135 36.09 -7.70 -4.69
CA GLU A 135 37.32 -8.22 -4.10
C GLU A 135 36.99 -8.99 -2.80
N LYS A 136 37.68 -10.14 -2.66
CA LYS A 136 37.47 -11.15 -1.60
C LYS A 136 37.69 -10.62 -0.20
#